data_AF-A0A149QZ08-F1
#
_entry.id   AF-A0A149QZ08-F1
#
_cell.length_a   1.000
_cell.length_b   1.000
_cell.length_c   1.000
_cell.angle_alpha   90.00
_cell.angle_beta   90.00
_cell.angle_gamma   90.00
#
_symmetry.space_group_name_H-M   'P 1'
#
loop_
_entity.id
_entity.type
_entity.pdbx_description
1 polymer ?
#
loop_
_entity_poly.entity_id
_entity_poly.type
_entity_poly.pdbx_seq_one_letter_code
_entity_poly.pdbx_strand_id
1 'polypeptide(L)'
;MREGYSAPGYVKFLSIVTLVYLTFEMAFNAHLLDITGALSSVDDVTSVEHTGRLLSGVAIAIAVWGWGIFPLARRFEVSRFLTVCMLVISAGLCIRGAYSGEDRLVRHYVDVSSGQQRREAVVLQQLTAMVHQDRISISGMDLTKNERLTPAGKAFMTVLPLEALSVDNLDGRVVDAIRNQVRQAVINGAGDAAQQYNHDVLPLQDAPQKMYNGYVRAVNGYHDALNGISDAQDKAWDRYLHELAKHNFYPANVPGYAHGSVISSVRRQGVPVPSNWNPADQQTFYDSLERSIRTRAEGDFHRAMGRITGSSDVSDNLSEKDFLALPGVSRKIATPASSDIHPGMSFEEYKRRVWQPGVDKEVSKRVEAMNLEPSHFEDGGDRESMGRDAMEAAIAAPLALIFSILGATLHLFKVTNYLLWWRRPAMRKSIRMTTIGAVVTVLLAIPFFRSNEVTRTHVFQALSEGVQKSYAAPYGSIIDSGLKWIVQTEPMAYPLFAAARFITPHF
;
A
#
# COMPACT_ATOMS: atom_id res chain seq x y z
N MET A 1 0.94 79.71 9.57
CA MET A 1 1.60 78.95 8.49
C MET A 1 1.88 77.55 9.02
N ARG A 2 1.15 76.52 8.56
CA ARG A 2 1.38 75.12 8.98
C ARG A 2 2.45 74.56 8.05
N GLU A 3 3.66 74.36 8.56
CA GLU A 3 4.72 73.65 7.85
C GLU A 3 4.19 72.33 7.27
N GLY A 4 4.50 72.09 6.01
CA GLY A 4 3.91 71.02 5.22
C GLY A 4 4.16 69.65 5.83
N TYR A 5 3.11 69.01 6.35
CA TYR A 5 3.14 67.60 6.72
C TYR A 5 3.36 66.77 5.45
N SER A 6 4.62 66.46 5.14
CA SER A 6 4.99 65.48 4.11
C SER A 6 5.58 64.25 4.79
N ALA A 7 5.15 63.06 4.34
CA ALA A 7 5.76 61.82 4.81
C ALA A 7 7.23 61.77 4.36
N PRO A 8 8.16 61.34 5.22
CA PRO A 8 9.58 61.28 4.85
C PRO A 8 9.81 60.31 3.69
N GLY A 9 10.80 60.61 2.83
CA GLY A 9 11.01 59.90 1.56
C GLY A 9 11.20 58.39 1.69
N TYR A 10 11.79 57.91 2.79
CA TYR A 10 11.97 56.49 3.06
C TYR A 10 10.64 55.73 3.21
N VAL A 11 9.54 56.40 3.56
CA VAL A 11 8.20 55.77 3.69
C VAL A 11 7.70 55.28 2.34
N LYS A 12 7.97 56.04 1.27
CA LYS A 12 7.63 55.64 -0.10
C LYS A 12 8.46 54.43 -0.52
N PHE A 13 9.77 54.48 -0.28
CA PHE A 13 10.68 53.37 -0.55
C PHE A 13 10.25 52.09 0.18
N LEU A 14 10.02 52.17 1.50
CA LEU A 14 9.57 51.03 2.30
C LEU A 14 8.20 50.51 1.86
N SER A 15 7.29 51.38 1.41
CA SER A 15 6.00 50.94 0.87
C SER A 15 6.21 50.06 -0.36
N ILE A 16 7.02 50.51 -1.32
CA ILE A 16 7.29 49.79 -2.56
C ILE A 16 8.00 48.46 -2.28
N VAL A 17 9.07 48.49 -1.48
CA VAL A 17 9.82 47.29 -1.12
C VAL A 17 8.94 46.27 -0.39
N THR A 18 8.09 46.73 0.53
CA THR A 18 7.18 45.83 1.27
C THR A 18 6.10 45.25 0.34
N LEU A 19 5.57 46.02 -0.62
CA LEU A 19 4.61 45.51 -1.62
C LEU A 19 5.24 44.45 -2.53
N VAL A 20 6.48 44.68 -2.98
CA VAL A 20 7.22 43.70 -3.79
C VAL A 20 7.44 42.43 -2.97
N TYR A 21 7.95 42.55 -1.75
CA TYR A 21 8.12 41.41 -0.84
C TYR A 21 6.80 40.65 -0.63
N LEU A 22 5.68 41.34 -0.35
CA LEU A 22 4.38 40.70 -0.17
C LEU A 22 3.92 39.95 -1.43
N THR A 23 4.28 40.40 -2.62
CA THR A 23 3.95 39.69 -3.87
C THR A 23 4.71 38.36 -3.95
N PHE A 24 6.00 38.36 -3.59
CA PHE A 24 6.79 37.13 -3.48
C PHE A 24 6.27 36.21 -2.36
N GLU A 25 5.92 36.76 -1.20
CA GLU A 25 5.35 36.00 -0.07
C GLU A 25 4.03 35.33 -0.43
N MET A 26 3.15 36.04 -1.14
CA MET A 26 1.89 35.49 -1.64
C MET A 26 2.13 34.38 -2.67
N ALA A 27 3.04 34.58 -3.63
CA ALA A 27 3.38 33.56 -4.62
C ALA A 27 4.00 32.30 -3.97
N PHE A 28 4.89 32.50 -2.99
CA PHE A 28 5.49 31.44 -2.19
C PHE A 28 4.45 30.67 -1.40
N ASN A 29 3.51 31.34 -0.73
CA ASN A 29 2.48 30.67 0.06
C ASN A 29 1.60 29.74 -0.79
N ALA A 30 1.18 30.20 -1.97
CA ALA A 30 0.50 29.32 -2.93
C ALA A 30 1.37 28.12 -3.34
N HIS A 31 2.68 28.32 -3.52
CA HIS A 31 3.67 27.29 -3.92
C HIS A 31 3.90 26.24 -2.84
N LEU A 32 4.10 26.69 -1.61
CA LEU A 32 4.12 25.83 -0.45
C LEU A 32 2.85 24.98 -0.36
N LEU A 33 1.67 25.59 -0.54
CA LEU A 33 0.39 24.89 -0.44
C LEU A 33 0.17 23.87 -1.57
N ASP A 34 0.62 24.17 -2.79
CA ASP A 34 0.51 23.26 -3.93
C ASP A 34 1.47 22.08 -3.84
N ILE A 35 2.68 22.30 -3.33
CA ILE A 35 3.68 21.24 -3.15
C ILE A 35 3.27 20.36 -1.97
N THR A 36 3.07 20.94 -0.81
CA THR A 36 2.78 20.17 0.41
C THR A 36 1.37 19.56 0.43
N GLY A 37 0.43 20.15 -0.31
CA GLY A 37 -0.92 19.62 -0.51
C GLY A 37 -1.07 18.68 -1.71
N ALA A 38 0.01 18.38 -2.45
CA ALA A 38 0.03 17.42 -3.54
C ALA A 38 1.17 16.40 -3.36
N LEU A 39 1.22 15.38 -4.23
CA LEU A 39 2.32 14.40 -4.26
C LEU A 39 3.62 15.05 -4.75
N SER A 40 4.32 15.76 -3.88
CA SER A 40 5.65 16.28 -4.15
C SER A 40 6.74 15.34 -3.64
N SER A 41 7.88 15.32 -4.34
CA SER A 41 9.06 14.56 -3.91
C SER A 41 9.68 15.19 -2.65
N VAL A 42 10.50 14.43 -1.91
CA VAL A 42 11.24 14.95 -0.74
C VAL A 42 12.11 16.15 -1.14
N ASP A 43 12.71 16.10 -2.34
CA ASP A 43 13.56 17.17 -2.88
C ASP A 43 12.78 18.48 -3.11
N ASP A 44 11.53 18.39 -3.57
CA ASP A 44 10.67 19.56 -3.76
C ASP A 44 10.38 20.25 -2.42
N VAL A 45 10.08 19.47 -1.37
CA VAL A 45 9.83 20.00 -0.02
C VAL A 45 11.06 20.72 0.52
N THR A 46 12.24 20.13 0.41
CA THR A 46 13.50 20.75 0.86
C THR A 46 13.79 22.06 0.13
N SER A 47 13.53 22.12 -1.18
CA SER A 47 13.73 23.35 -1.97
C SER A 47 12.82 24.50 -1.53
N VAL A 48 11.57 24.19 -1.18
CA VAL A 48 10.59 25.14 -0.66
C VAL A 48 11.00 25.63 0.72
N GLU A 49 11.49 24.75 1.59
CA GLU A 49 11.98 25.12 2.92
C GLU A 49 13.14 26.11 2.85
N HIS A 50 14.13 25.87 1.99
CA HIS A 50 15.25 26.81 1.80
C HIS A 50 14.75 28.19 1.36
N THR A 51 13.80 28.21 0.43
CA THR A 51 13.17 29.44 -0.06
C THR A 51 12.42 30.16 1.06
N GLY A 52 11.61 29.45 1.83
CA GLY A 52 10.85 30.00 2.95
C GLY A 52 11.75 30.66 3.99
N ARG A 53 12.83 29.96 4.40
CA ARG A 53 13.82 30.46 5.37
C ARG A 53 14.51 31.75 4.88
N LEU A 54 14.82 31.84 3.59
CA LEU A 54 15.38 33.05 2.99
C LEU A 54 14.37 34.20 3.00
N LEU A 55 13.11 33.91 2.66
CA LEU A 55 12.04 34.89 2.56
C LEU A 55 11.68 35.47 3.94
N SER A 56 11.62 34.65 4.99
CA SER A 56 11.53 35.08 6.39
C SER A 56 12.66 36.04 6.77
N GLY A 57 13.88 35.73 6.34
CA GLY A 57 15.06 36.59 6.54
C GLY A 57 14.91 37.99 5.92
N VAL A 58 14.40 38.05 4.69
CA VAL A 58 14.08 39.30 4.00
C VAL A 58 12.96 40.06 4.71
N ALA A 59 11.94 39.36 5.21
CA ALA A 59 10.85 39.95 5.99
C ALA A 59 11.39 40.68 7.23
N ILE A 60 12.22 39.99 8.03
CA ILE A 60 12.84 40.56 9.23
C ILE A 60 13.73 41.76 8.85
N ALA A 61 14.51 41.67 7.77
CA ALA A 61 15.34 42.78 7.31
C ALA A 61 14.50 44.03 6.99
N ILE A 62 13.43 43.89 6.19
CA ILE A 62 12.50 44.98 5.87
C ILE A 62 11.86 45.53 7.16
N ALA A 63 11.56 44.66 8.12
CA ALA A 63 10.99 45.07 9.38
C ALA A 63 11.96 45.96 10.18
N VAL A 64 13.22 45.53 10.32
CA VAL A 64 14.33 46.24 10.97
C VAL A 64 14.62 47.58 10.28
N TRP A 65 14.58 47.61 8.95
CA TRP A 65 14.79 48.85 8.19
C TRP A 65 13.76 49.93 8.59
N GLY A 66 12.48 49.55 8.66
CA GLY A 66 11.39 50.47 8.93
C GLY A 66 11.24 50.91 10.39
N TRP A 67 11.66 50.09 11.35
CA TRP A 67 11.54 50.41 12.79
C TRP A 67 12.82 50.99 13.38
N GLY A 68 13.99 50.53 12.92
CA GLY A 68 15.29 50.92 13.46
C GLY A 68 16.06 51.83 12.53
N ILE A 69 16.50 51.30 11.38
CA ILE A 69 17.56 51.93 10.58
C ILE A 69 17.14 53.28 10.00
N PHE A 70 16.00 53.36 9.30
CA PHE A 70 15.57 54.64 8.72
C PHE A 70 15.21 55.71 9.76
N PRO A 71 14.49 55.40 10.86
CA PRO A 71 14.28 56.35 11.95
C PRO A 71 15.58 56.83 12.60
N LEU A 72 16.54 55.92 12.83
CA LEU A 72 17.83 56.23 13.44
C LEU A 72 18.69 57.10 12.52
N ALA A 73 18.81 56.71 11.25
CA ALA A 73 19.56 57.45 10.24
C ALA A 73 19.02 58.86 10.07
N ARG A 74 17.70 59.04 10.13
CA ARG A 74 17.08 60.37 10.11
C ARG A 74 17.34 61.17 11.39
N ARG A 75 17.24 60.53 12.56
CA ARG A 75 17.43 61.20 13.87
C ARG A 75 18.85 61.71 14.07
N PHE A 76 19.83 60.96 13.59
CA PHE A 76 21.25 61.26 13.74
C PHE A 76 21.90 61.79 12.44
N GLU A 77 21.09 62.15 11.44
CA GLU A 77 21.55 62.69 10.15
C GLU A 77 22.67 61.88 9.49
N VAL A 78 22.57 60.55 9.59
CA VAL A 78 23.57 59.61 9.07
C VAL A 78 23.66 59.73 7.54
N SER A 79 24.88 59.68 7.00
CA SER A 79 25.12 59.79 5.57
C SER A 79 24.40 58.69 4.77
N ARG A 80 24.05 58.99 3.51
CA ARG A 80 23.36 58.03 2.62
C ARG A 80 24.17 56.76 2.41
N PHE A 81 25.48 56.91 2.23
CA PHE A 81 26.40 55.78 2.07
C PHE A 81 26.37 54.86 3.29
N LEU A 82 26.52 55.42 4.50
CA LEU A 82 26.51 54.61 5.72
C LEU A 82 25.12 53.99 5.98
N THR A 83 24.04 54.67 5.60
CA THR A 83 22.69 54.12 5.64
C THR A 83 22.56 52.90 4.74
N VAL A 84 23.06 52.95 3.49
CA VAL A 84 23.06 51.80 2.58
C VAL A 84 23.89 50.65 3.15
N CYS A 85 25.08 50.93 3.70
CA CYS A 85 25.88 49.90 4.38
C CYS A 85 25.11 49.24 5.54
N MET A 86 24.43 50.02 6.37
CA MET A 86 23.59 49.49 7.46
C MET A 86 22.46 48.59 6.92
N LEU A 87 21.79 48.97 5.82
CA LEU A 87 20.72 48.16 5.22
C LEU A 87 21.25 46.82 4.69
N VAL A 88 22.40 46.83 4.00
CA VAL A 88 23.03 45.61 3.45
C VAL A 88 23.52 44.68 4.57
N ILE A 89 24.22 45.23 5.56
CA ILE A 89 24.73 44.46 6.70
C ILE A 89 23.55 43.87 7.49
N SER A 90 22.52 44.68 7.79
CA SER A 90 21.37 44.18 8.51
C SER A 90 20.61 43.13 7.72
N ALA A 91 20.51 43.24 6.39
CA ALA A 91 19.89 42.20 5.57
C ALA A 91 20.65 40.88 5.66
N GLY A 92 21.98 40.89 5.54
CA GLY A 92 22.80 39.69 5.70
C GLY A 92 22.66 39.06 7.09
N LEU A 93 22.64 39.86 8.15
CA LEU A 93 22.44 39.38 9.52
C LEU A 93 21.04 38.82 9.76
N CYS A 94 19.99 39.50 9.26
CA CYS A 94 18.61 39.02 9.38
C CYS A 94 18.37 37.74 8.61
N ILE A 95 18.90 37.63 7.37
CA ILE A 95 18.79 36.40 6.57
C ILE A 95 19.50 35.24 7.26
N ARG A 96 20.76 35.43 7.67
CA ARG A 96 21.50 34.38 8.37
C ARG A 96 20.84 33.99 9.69
N GLY A 97 20.35 34.99 10.44
CA GLY A 97 19.68 34.79 11.72
C GLY A 97 18.37 34.02 11.58
N ALA A 98 17.49 34.42 10.65
CA ALA A 98 16.23 33.72 10.38
C ALA A 98 16.49 32.29 9.93
N TYR A 99 17.36 32.12 8.94
CA TYR A 99 17.68 30.80 8.38
C TYR A 99 18.20 29.85 9.46
N SER A 100 19.19 30.29 10.26
CA SER A 100 19.73 29.47 11.35
C SER A 100 18.74 29.28 12.50
N GLY A 101 17.84 30.23 12.73
CA GLY A 101 16.82 30.14 13.78
C GLY A 101 15.76 29.10 13.44
N GLU A 102 15.19 29.17 12.24
CA GLU A 102 14.19 28.22 11.76
C GLU A 102 14.77 26.81 11.60
N ASP A 103 15.98 26.67 11.04
CA ASP A 103 16.69 25.39 10.94
C ASP A 103 16.91 24.75 12.31
N ARG A 104 17.34 25.53 13.31
CA ARG A 104 17.52 25.01 14.68
C ARG A 104 16.21 24.68 15.35
N LEU A 105 15.13 25.41 15.07
CA LEU A 105 13.82 25.14 15.64
C LEU A 105 13.30 23.79 15.14
N VAL A 106 13.36 23.55 13.82
CA VAL A 106 12.97 22.26 13.22
C VAL A 106 13.81 21.13 13.80
N ARG A 107 15.15 21.27 13.79
CA ARG A 107 16.04 20.26 14.37
C ARG A 107 15.77 20.01 15.84
N HIS A 108 15.48 21.04 16.63
CA HIS A 108 15.15 20.87 18.04
C HIS A 108 13.94 19.95 18.22
N TYR A 109 12.87 20.14 17.44
CA TYR A 109 11.70 19.25 17.48
C TYR A 109 12.02 17.81 17.04
N VAL A 110 12.90 17.64 16.06
CA VAL A 110 13.38 16.31 15.64
C VAL A 110 14.23 15.66 16.74
N ASP A 111 15.14 16.41 17.36
CA ASP A 111 16.06 15.91 18.39
C ASP A 111 15.34 15.50 19.67
N VAL A 112 14.28 16.22 20.07
CA VAL A 112 13.48 15.86 21.26
C VAL A 112 12.38 14.83 20.97
N SER A 113 12.21 14.41 19.71
CA SER A 113 11.19 13.43 19.35
C SER A 113 11.57 12.01 19.79
N SER A 114 10.58 11.25 20.26
CA SER A 114 10.76 9.85 20.63
C SER A 114 10.80 8.93 19.41
N GLY A 115 11.33 7.70 19.56
CA GLY A 115 11.26 6.68 18.51
C GLY A 115 9.82 6.38 18.07
N GLN A 116 8.86 6.48 19.01
CA GLN A 116 7.44 6.34 18.69
C GLN A 116 6.95 7.45 17.75
N GLN A 117 7.23 8.72 18.07
CA GLN A 117 6.83 9.86 17.24
C GLN A 117 7.47 9.81 15.85
N ARG A 118 8.75 9.41 15.77
CA ARG A 118 9.47 9.25 14.50
C ARG A 118 8.88 8.14 13.65
N ARG A 119 8.51 7.00 14.26
CA ARG A 119 7.78 5.94 13.56
C ARG A 119 6.42 6.44 13.05
N GLU A 120 5.65 7.09 13.92
CA GLU A 120 4.34 7.65 13.57
C GLU A 120 4.46 8.61 12.39
N ALA A 121 5.49 9.48 12.35
CA ALA A 121 5.76 10.39 11.25
C ALA A 121 6.02 9.64 9.92
N VAL A 122 6.83 8.58 9.95
CA VAL A 122 7.09 7.73 8.76
C VAL A 122 5.80 7.13 8.22
N VAL A 123 4.96 6.59 9.10
CA VAL A 123 3.71 5.97 8.65
C VAL A 123 2.73 7.03 8.17
N LEU A 124 2.61 8.17 8.87
CA LEU A 124 1.75 9.28 8.45
C LEU A 124 2.14 9.82 7.09
N GLN A 125 3.43 9.93 6.78
CA GLN A 125 3.90 10.34 5.46
C GLN A 125 3.45 9.37 4.37
N GLN A 126 3.56 8.05 4.63
CA GLN A 126 3.07 7.02 3.70
C GLN A 126 1.54 7.05 3.54
N LEU A 127 0.80 7.18 4.65
CA LEU A 127 -0.65 7.30 4.64
C LEU A 127 -1.11 8.53 3.85
N THR A 128 -0.49 9.68 4.09
CA THR A 128 -0.74 10.94 3.38
C THR A 128 -0.50 10.77 1.88
N ALA A 129 0.61 10.14 1.48
CA ALA A 129 0.88 9.82 0.09
C ALA A 129 -0.17 8.89 -0.53
N MET A 130 -0.65 7.87 0.20
CA MET A 130 -1.69 6.95 -0.28
C MET A 130 -3.06 7.60 -0.42
N VAL A 131 -3.43 8.51 0.50
CA VAL A 131 -4.65 9.32 0.39
C VAL A 131 -4.60 10.21 -0.84
N HIS A 132 -3.45 10.83 -1.12
CA HIS A 132 -3.29 11.61 -2.34
C HIS A 132 -3.38 10.78 -3.63
N GLN A 133 -2.93 9.53 -3.61
CA GLN A 133 -3.00 8.63 -4.77
C GLN A 133 -4.37 7.95 -4.96
N ASP A 134 -5.39 8.31 -4.18
CA ASP A 134 -6.71 7.67 -4.17
C ASP A 134 -6.65 6.14 -3.90
N ARG A 135 -5.57 5.66 -3.29
CA ARG A 135 -5.37 4.22 -3.01
C ARG A 135 -6.08 3.76 -1.73
N ILE A 136 -6.30 4.68 -0.80
CA ILE A 136 -6.98 4.44 0.47
C ILE A 136 -7.96 5.58 0.73
N SER A 137 -9.18 5.24 1.12
CA SER A 137 -10.09 6.16 1.79
C SER A 137 -9.82 6.05 3.29
N ILE A 138 -9.37 7.12 3.95
CA ILE A 138 -9.32 7.13 5.42
C ILE A 138 -10.78 7.11 5.89
N SER A 139 -11.17 6.09 6.65
CA SER A 139 -12.51 6.00 7.24
C SER A 139 -12.80 7.29 8.05
N GLY A 140 -13.81 8.06 7.62
CA GLY A 140 -14.19 9.34 8.22
C GLY A 140 -13.59 10.59 7.56
N MET A 141 -12.65 10.43 6.61
CA MET A 141 -12.22 11.49 5.70
C MET A 141 -13.05 11.36 4.42
N ASP A 142 -14.32 11.76 4.49
CA ASP A 142 -15.26 11.73 3.35
C ASP A 142 -14.95 12.83 2.31
N LEU A 143 -13.68 13.22 2.19
CA LEU A 143 -13.23 14.16 1.17
C LEU A 143 -13.06 13.41 -0.14
N THR A 144 -13.85 13.79 -1.13
CA THR A 144 -13.63 13.42 -2.52
C THR A 144 -12.28 13.96 -3.01
N LYS A 145 -11.77 13.37 -4.10
CA LYS A 145 -10.56 13.88 -4.77
C LYS A 145 -10.65 15.37 -5.09
N ASN A 146 -11.83 15.83 -5.52
CA ASN A 146 -12.06 17.23 -5.86
C ASN A 146 -12.00 18.14 -4.63
N GLU A 147 -12.55 17.71 -3.49
CA GLU A 147 -12.50 18.47 -2.24
C GLU A 147 -11.07 18.57 -1.70
N ARG A 148 -10.25 17.51 -1.83
CA ARG A 148 -8.81 17.56 -1.47
C ARG A 148 -8.02 18.58 -2.28
N LEU A 149 -8.39 18.80 -3.53
CA LEU A 149 -7.70 19.75 -4.42
C LEU A 149 -8.16 21.21 -4.22
N THR A 150 -9.22 21.44 -3.42
CA THR A 150 -9.60 22.80 -3.03
C THR A 150 -8.51 23.43 -2.14
N PRO A 151 -8.43 24.78 -2.06
CA PRO A 151 -7.47 25.43 -1.17
C PRO A 151 -7.57 24.98 0.29
N ALA A 152 -8.80 24.76 0.81
CA ALA A 152 -9.00 24.21 2.15
C ALA A 152 -8.49 22.76 2.27
N GLY A 153 -8.72 21.94 1.25
CA GLY A 153 -8.25 20.56 1.20
C GLY A 153 -6.72 20.49 1.23
N LYS A 154 -6.05 21.29 0.41
CA LYS A 154 -4.58 21.37 0.40
C LYS A 154 -4.04 21.84 1.75
N ALA A 155 -4.63 22.91 2.32
CA ALA A 155 -4.25 23.42 3.64
C ALA A 155 -4.35 22.36 4.73
N PHE A 156 -5.43 21.60 4.72
CA PHE A 156 -5.64 20.51 5.65
C PHE A 156 -4.58 19.41 5.45
N MET A 157 -4.31 19.01 4.22
CA MET A 157 -3.27 18.00 3.94
C MET A 157 -1.87 18.46 4.37
N THR A 158 -1.57 19.77 4.28
CA THR A 158 -0.32 20.34 4.78
C THR A 158 -0.22 20.26 6.32
N VAL A 159 -1.29 20.57 7.05
CA VAL A 159 -1.26 20.57 8.53
C VAL A 159 -1.57 19.22 9.17
N LEU A 160 -2.14 18.29 8.40
CA LEU A 160 -2.59 16.97 8.85
C LEU A 160 -1.49 16.18 9.57
N PRO A 161 -0.23 16.09 9.08
CA PRO A 161 0.82 15.36 9.79
C PRO A 161 1.07 15.91 11.19
N LEU A 162 1.11 17.23 11.34
CA LEU A 162 1.31 17.89 12.63
C LEU A 162 0.11 17.67 13.56
N GLU A 163 -1.12 17.79 13.04
CA GLU A 163 -2.34 17.48 13.81
C GLU A 163 -2.36 16.04 14.29
N ALA A 164 -2.06 15.09 13.39
CA ALA A 164 -2.11 13.67 13.69
C ALA A 164 -1.05 13.27 14.74
N LEU A 165 0.19 13.77 14.62
CA LEU A 165 1.26 13.56 15.60
C LEU A 165 0.95 14.17 16.98
N SER A 166 -0.02 15.08 17.04
CA SER A 166 -0.43 15.72 18.28
C SER A 166 -1.57 14.99 18.99
N VAL A 167 -2.05 13.84 18.49
CA VAL A 167 -3.19 13.10 19.08
C VAL A 167 -2.72 11.85 19.83
N ASP A 168 -3.16 11.72 21.08
CA ASP A 168 -2.94 10.50 21.88
C ASP A 168 -3.62 9.28 21.23
N ASN A 169 -2.96 8.12 21.23
CA ASN A 169 -3.42 6.86 20.62
C ASN A 169 -3.44 6.85 19.08
N LEU A 170 -2.59 7.65 18.43
CA LEU A 170 -2.32 7.54 17.00
C LEU A 170 -1.85 6.13 16.62
N ASP A 171 -1.03 5.51 17.48
CA ASP A 171 -0.54 4.13 17.34
C ASP A 171 -1.57 3.10 16.92
N GLY A 172 -2.68 2.97 17.66
CA GLY A 172 -3.71 1.98 17.36
C GLY A 172 -4.32 2.21 15.97
N ARG A 173 -4.61 3.47 15.65
CA ARG A 173 -5.20 3.86 14.36
C ARG A 173 -4.24 3.66 13.19
N VAL A 174 -2.96 3.96 13.40
CA VAL A 174 -1.89 3.82 12.42
C VAL A 174 -1.63 2.36 12.09
N VAL A 175 -1.51 1.51 13.12
CA VAL A 175 -1.32 0.06 12.95
C VAL A 175 -2.51 -0.57 12.24
N ASP A 176 -3.74 -0.17 12.58
CA ASP A 176 -4.95 -0.64 11.90
C ASP A 176 -4.99 -0.23 10.42
N ALA A 177 -4.58 1.00 10.11
CA ALA A 177 -4.51 1.48 8.73
C ALA A 177 -3.48 0.68 7.89
N ILE A 178 -2.28 0.45 8.43
CA ILE A 178 -1.26 -0.41 7.80
C ILE A 178 -1.80 -1.83 7.61
N ARG A 179 -2.39 -2.41 8.66
CA ARG A 179 -2.93 -3.77 8.62
C ARG A 179 -4.01 -3.90 7.54
N ASN A 180 -4.90 -2.94 7.43
CA ASN A 180 -5.92 -2.92 6.39
C ASN A 180 -5.31 -2.81 4.99
N GLN A 181 -4.27 -2.00 4.81
CA GLN A 181 -3.60 -1.87 3.50
C GLN A 181 -2.85 -3.15 3.10
N VAL A 182 -2.10 -3.72 4.04
CA VAL A 182 -1.42 -5.02 3.84
C VAL A 182 -2.46 -6.09 3.54
N ARG A 183 -3.60 -6.09 4.23
CA ARG A 183 -4.72 -7.00 3.96
C ARG A 183 -5.22 -6.87 2.54
N GLN A 184 -5.48 -5.66 2.05
CA GLN A 184 -5.92 -5.47 0.66
C GLN A 184 -4.84 -5.94 -0.34
N ALA A 185 -3.57 -5.66 -0.09
CA ALA A 185 -2.48 -6.13 -0.94
C ALA A 185 -2.35 -7.68 -0.93
N VAL A 186 -2.53 -8.31 0.23
CA VAL A 186 -2.54 -9.78 0.38
C VAL A 186 -3.74 -10.37 -0.35
N ILE A 187 -4.94 -9.82 -0.19
CA ILE A 187 -6.15 -10.28 -0.90
C ILE A 187 -5.96 -10.15 -2.41
N ASN A 188 -5.50 -9.00 -2.88
CA ASN A 188 -5.26 -8.75 -4.30
C ASN A 188 -4.19 -9.68 -4.91
N GLY A 189 -3.18 -10.05 -4.11
CA GLY A 189 -2.12 -10.98 -4.54
C GLY A 189 -2.47 -12.46 -4.40
N ALA A 190 -3.28 -12.84 -3.40
CA ALA A 190 -3.71 -14.22 -3.16
C ALA A 190 -4.79 -14.68 -4.14
N GLY A 191 -5.51 -13.73 -4.76
CA GLY A 191 -6.61 -14.02 -5.67
C GLY A 191 -7.94 -14.18 -4.96
N ASP A 192 -8.98 -14.44 -5.74
CA ASP A 192 -10.35 -14.57 -5.22
C ASP A 192 -10.50 -15.86 -4.39
N ALA A 193 -11.16 -15.75 -3.23
CA ALA A 193 -11.47 -16.88 -2.36
C ALA A 193 -12.20 -18.00 -3.11
N ALA A 194 -13.05 -17.65 -4.10
CA ALA A 194 -13.76 -18.63 -4.90
C ALA A 194 -12.84 -19.41 -5.85
N GLN A 195 -11.82 -18.75 -6.42
CA GLN A 195 -10.82 -19.42 -7.24
C GLN A 195 -10.00 -20.43 -6.42
N GLN A 196 -9.59 -20.03 -5.23
CA GLN A 196 -8.87 -20.89 -4.29
C GLN A 196 -9.74 -22.05 -3.79
N TYR A 197 -11.01 -21.81 -3.47
CA TYR A 197 -11.98 -22.86 -3.15
C TYR A 197 -12.13 -23.88 -4.29
N ASN A 198 -12.24 -23.41 -5.53
CA ASN A 198 -12.36 -24.26 -6.70
C ASN A 198 -11.12 -25.13 -6.93
N HIS A 199 -9.94 -24.63 -6.57
CA HIS A 199 -8.69 -25.37 -6.66
C HIS A 199 -8.52 -26.38 -5.51
N ASP A 200 -8.85 -26.00 -4.28
CA ASP A 200 -8.50 -26.77 -3.09
C ASP A 200 -9.59 -27.76 -2.65
N VAL A 201 -10.87 -27.41 -2.84
CA VAL A 201 -12.01 -28.17 -2.27
C VAL A 201 -12.77 -28.97 -3.31
N LEU A 202 -13.09 -28.39 -4.46
CA LEU A 202 -13.90 -29.07 -5.49
C LEU A 202 -13.28 -30.39 -5.97
N PRO A 203 -11.95 -30.52 -6.19
CA PRO A 203 -11.35 -31.79 -6.61
C PRO A 203 -11.54 -32.91 -5.58
N LEU A 204 -11.69 -32.56 -4.29
CA LEU A 204 -11.91 -33.52 -3.20
C LEU A 204 -13.34 -34.09 -3.19
N GLN A 205 -14.31 -33.37 -3.76
CA GLN A 205 -15.71 -33.83 -3.81
C GLN A 205 -15.89 -35.01 -4.77
N ASP A 206 -15.24 -34.96 -5.94
CA ASP A 206 -15.33 -36.02 -6.94
C ASP A 206 -14.34 -37.18 -6.72
N ALA A 207 -13.34 -36.98 -5.86
CA ALA A 207 -12.24 -37.92 -5.69
C ALA A 207 -12.70 -39.34 -5.29
N PRO A 208 -13.61 -39.55 -4.31
CA PRO A 208 -14.08 -40.88 -3.94
C PRO A 208 -14.72 -41.62 -5.12
N GLN A 209 -15.62 -40.95 -5.85
CA GLN A 209 -16.31 -41.54 -7.00
C GLN A 209 -15.35 -41.87 -8.14
N LYS A 210 -14.41 -40.97 -8.45
CA LYS A 210 -13.39 -41.21 -9.51
C LYS A 210 -12.51 -42.41 -9.18
N MET A 211 -12.11 -42.57 -7.92
CA MET A 211 -11.32 -43.72 -7.47
C MET A 211 -12.12 -45.03 -7.55
N TYR A 212 -13.39 -45.03 -7.12
CA TYR A 212 -14.26 -46.20 -7.21
C TYR A 212 -14.56 -46.59 -8.67
N ASN A 213 -14.82 -45.63 -9.56
CA ASN A 213 -14.97 -45.90 -10.99
C ASN A 213 -13.69 -46.46 -11.64
N GLY A 214 -12.51 -46.11 -11.10
CA GLY A 214 -11.24 -46.72 -11.47
C GLY A 214 -11.18 -48.20 -11.07
N TYR A 215 -11.64 -48.52 -9.85
CA TYR A 215 -11.74 -49.88 -9.34
C TYR A 215 -12.68 -50.74 -10.19
N VAL A 216 -13.91 -50.28 -10.41
CA VAL A 216 -14.91 -51.00 -11.22
C VAL A 216 -14.39 -51.29 -12.62
N ARG A 217 -13.71 -50.35 -13.27
CA ARG A 217 -13.09 -50.59 -14.59
C ARG A 217 -12.02 -51.68 -14.57
N ALA A 218 -11.21 -51.75 -13.51
CA ALA A 218 -10.19 -52.77 -13.37
C ALA A 218 -10.80 -54.15 -13.11
N VAL A 219 -11.85 -54.23 -12.28
CA VAL A 219 -12.62 -55.46 -12.03
C VAL A 219 -13.28 -55.97 -13.30
N ASN A 220 -13.98 -55.10 -14.03
CA ASN A 220 -14.62 -55.47 -15.29
C ASN A 220 -13.59 -55.97 -16.32
N GLY A 221 -12.46 -55.27 -16.48
CA GLY A 221 -11.40 -55.72 -17.38
C GLY A 221 -10.79 -57.08 -16.99
N TYR A 222 -10.72 -57.37 -15.69
CA TYR A 222 -10.29 -58.68 -15.18
C TYR A 222 -11.32 -59.77 -15.52
N HIS A 223 -12.60 -59.56 -15.21
CA HIS A 223 -13.67 -60.54 -15.50
C HIS A 223 -13.90 -60.74 -17.00
N ASP A 224 -13.84 -59.68 -17.81
CA ASP A 224 -13.95 -59.78 -19.27
C ASP A 224 -12.83 -60.65 -19.85
N ALA A 225 -11.60 -60.52 -19.34
CA ALA A 225 -10.48 -61.35 -19.76
C ALA A 225 -10.68 -62.83 -19.40
N LEU A 226 -11.26 -63.12 -18.23
CA LEU A 226 -11.55 -64.49 -17.80
C LEU A 226 -12.72 -65.12 -18.58
N ASN A 227 -13.80 -64.36 -18.76
CA ASN A 227 -14.98 -64.83 -19.50
C ASN A 227 -14.67 -65.05 -20.98
N GLY A 228 -13.73 -64.29 -21.55
CA GLY A 228 -13.29 -64.42 -22.94
C GLY A 228 -12.28 -65.53 -23.22
N ILE A 229 -11.90 -66.36 -22.23
CA ILE A 229 -10.87 -67.40 -22.41
C ILE A 229 -11.27 -68.43 -23.47
N SER A 230 -12.51 -68.92 -23.45
CA SER A 230 -12.99 -69.93 -24.42
C SER A 230 -12.90 -69.41 -25.85
N ASP A 231 -13.44 -68.22 -26.11
CA ASP A 231 -13.39 -67.58 -27.43
C ASP A 231 -11.95 -67.32 -27.89
N ALA A 232 -11.05 -66.97 -26.96
CA ALA A 232 -9.65 -66.74 -27.25
C ALA A 232 -8.92 -68.06 -27.62
N GLN A 233 -9.26 -69.16 -26.94
CA GLN A 233 -8.76 -70.51 -27.23
C GLN A 233 -9.16 -70.94 -28.64
N ASP A 234 -10.44 -70.86 -28.98
CA ASP A 234 -10.93 -71.27 -30.30
C ASP A 234 -10.30 -70.43 -31.42
N LYS A 235 -10.28 -69.10 -31.27
CA LYS A 235 -9.63 -68.21 -32.25
C LYS A 235 -8.14 -68.48 -32.38
N ALA A 236 -7.44 -68.81 -31.30
CA ALA A 236 -6.01 -69.12 -31.33
C ALA A 236 -5.75 -70.47 -31.99
N TRP A 237 -6.60 -71.46 -31.72
CA TRP A 237 -6.53 -72.77 -32.35
C TRP A 237 -6.81 -72.69 -33.85
N ASP A 238 -7.84 -71.96 -34.26
CA ASP A 238 -8.13 -71.72 -35.67
C ASP A 238 -6.95 -71.08 -36.39
N ARG A 239 -6.34 -70.03 -35.80
CA ARG A 239 -5.12 -69.42 -36.37
C ARG A 239 -4.00 -70.42 -36.50
N TYR A 240 -3.80 -71.27 -35.50
CA TYR A 240 -2.80 -72.33 -35.53
C TYR A 240 -3.06 -73.32 -36.68
N LEU A 241 -4.30 -73.77 -36.87
CA LEU A 241 -4.70 -74.65 -37.97
C LEU A 241 -4.46 -74.01 -39.35
N HIS A 242 -4.81 -72.73 -39.50
CA HIS A 242 -4.59 -71.99 -40.75
C HIS A 242 -3.10 -71.86 -41.08
N GLU A 243 -2.24 -71.65 -40.08
CA GLU A 243 -0.79 -71.57 -40.29
C GLU A 243 -0.17 -72.93 -40.66
N LEU A 244 -0.65 -74.03 -40.08
CA LEU A 244 -0.23 -75.37 -40.50
C LEU A 244 -0.62 -75.68 -41.94
N ALA A 245 -1.84 -75.29 -42.34
CA ALA A 245 -2.37 -75.55 -43.67
C ALA A 245 -1.53 -74.91 -44.79
N LYS A 246 -0.86 -73.77 -44.53
CA LYS A 246 0.08 -73.13 -45.49
C LYS A 246 1.24 -74.03 -45.90
N HIS A 247 1.58 -75.01 -45.08
CA HIS A 247 2.64 -76.00 -45.33
C HIS A 247 2.10 -77.40 -45.62
N ASN A 248 0.79 -77.53 -45.89
CA ASN A 248 0.08 -78.81 -46.03
C ASN A 248 0.21 -79.72 -44.80
N PHE A 249 0.33 -79.11 -43.61
CA PHE A 249 0.34 -79.82 -42.34
C PHE A 249 -1.03 -79.78 -41.67
N TYR A 250 -1.27 -80.79 -40.83
CA TYR A 250 -2.37 -80.97 -39.89
C TYR A 250 -1.75 -81.37 -38.55
N PRO A 251 -2.42 -81.11 -37.41
CA PRO A 251 -1.87 -81.38 -36.08
C PRO A 251 -1.24 -82.78 -35.91
N ALA A 252 -1.88 -83.81 -36.47
CA ALA A 252 -1.43 -85.20 -36.37
C ALA A 252 -0.30 -85.60 -37.36
N ASN A 253 -0.02 -84.80 -38.41
CA ASN A 253 0.93 -85.17 -39.45
C ASN A 253 2.18 -84.28 -39.53
N VAL A 254 2.37 -83.37 -38.56
CA VAL A 254 3.54 -82.49 -38.52
C VAL A 254 4.82 -83.33 -38.43
N PRO A 255 5.75 -83.24 -39.40
CA PRO A 255 6.99 -84.02 -39.37
C PRO A 255 7.88 -83.62 -38.19
N GLY A 256 8.58 -84.58 -37.57
CA GLY A 256 9.41 -84.32 -36.38
C GLY A 256 10.45 -83.20 -36.55
N TYR A 257 11.04 -83.06 -37.75
CA TYR A 257 11.99 -81.98 -38.06
C TYR A 257 11.34 -80.58 -38.03
N ALA A 258 10.02 -80.47 -38.19
CA ALA A 258 9.27 -79.21 -38.21
C ALA A 258 8.67 -78.85 -36.84
N HIS A 259 8.64 -79.77 -35.86
CA HIS A 259 8.02 -79.55 -34.54
C HIS A 259 8.57 -78.31 -33.85
N GLY A 260 9.90 -78.13 -33.82
CA GLY A 260 10.55 -76.96 -33.21
C GLY A 260 10.14 -75.63 -33.83
N SER A 261 9.97 -75.59 -35.15
CA SER A 261 9.51 -74.40 -35.87
C SER A 261 8.05 -74.07 -35.57
N VAL A 262 7.20 -75.10 -35.51
CA VAL A 262 5.78 -74.98 -35.16
C VAL A 262 5.60 -74.49 -33.71
N ILE A 263 6.30 -75.10 -32.74
CA ILE A 263 6.30 -74.67 -31.34
C ILE A 263 6.73 -73.20 -31.23
N SER A 264 7.80 -72.83 -31.94
CA SER A 264 8.30 -71.45 -31.94
C SER A 264 7.27 -70.47 -32.54
N SER A 265 6.54 -70.88 -33.57
CA SER A 265 5.49 -70.08 -34.19
C SER A 265 4.31 -69.86 -33.26
N VAL A 266 3.81 -70.92 -32.62
CA VAL A 266 2.72 -70.87 -31.63
C VAL A 266 3.09 -69.97 -30.45
N ARG A 267 4.33 -70.08 -29.94
CA ARG A 267 4.85 -69.18 -28.90
C ARG A 267 4.90 -67.72 -29.34
N ARG A 268 5.37 -67.44 -30.57
CA ARG A 268 5.37 -66.08 -31.14
C ARG A 268 3.96 -65.51 -31.31
N GLN A 269 2.97 -66.37 -31.53
CA GLN A 269 1.55 -65.97 -31.60
C GLN A 269 0.91 -65.76 -30.23
N GLY A 270 1.67 -65.89 -29.14
CA GLY A 270 1.23 -65.58 -27.79
C GLY A 270 0.69 -66.77 -26.99
N VAL A 271 0.89 -68.01 -27.46
CA VAL A 271 0.50 -69.23 -26.72
C VAL A 271 1.75 -69.93 -26.17
N PRO A 272 2.01 -69.87 -24.85
CA PRO A 272 3.27 -70.33 -24.27
C PRO A 272 3.29 -71.85 -24.01
N VAL A 273 3.11 -72.65 -25.05
CA VAL A 273 3.18 -74.12 -24.97
C VAL A 273 4.57 -74.62 -24.52
N PRO A 274 4.69 -75.79 -23.83
CA PRO A 274 5.96 -76.41 -23.46
C PRO A 274 6.90 -76.69 -24.63
N SER A 275 8.21 -76.86 -24.38
CA SER A 275 9.22 -77.08 -25.44
C SER A 275 9.12 -78.46 -26.09
N ASN A 276 8.45 -79.39 -25.42
CA ASN A 276 8.14 -80.74 -25.87
C ASN A 276 6.65 -80.91 -26.22
N TRP A 277 5.92 -79.81 -26.44
CA TRP A 277 4.51 -79.86 -26.80
C TRP A 277 4.31 -80.59 -28.13
N ASN A 278 3.36 -81.54 -28.15
CA ASN A 278 2.98 -82.26 -29.36
C ASN A 278 2.01 -81.38 -30.18
N PRO A 279 2.27 -81.11 -31.47
CA PRO A 279 1.36 -80.36 -32.35
C PRO A 279 -0.10 -80.86 -32.36
N ALA A 280 -0.34 -82.15 -32.07
CA ALA A 280 -1.68 -82.73 -31.97
C ALA A 280 -2.39 -82.52 -30.61
N ASP A 281 -1.68 -82.04 -29.58
CA ASP A 281 -2.20 -81.91 -28.22
C ASP A 281 -2.91 -80.56 -28.03
N GLN A 282 -4.19 -80.54 -28.40
CA GLN A 282 -5.06 -79.38 -28.27
C GLN A 282 -5.28 -78.98 -26.81
N GLN A 283 -5.37 -79.94 -25.87
CA GLN A 283 -5.65 -79.64 -24.48
C GLN A 283 -4.48 -78.87 -23.85
N THR A 284 -3.24 -79.33 -24.05
CA THR A 284 -2.07 -78.61 -23.54
C THR A 284 -1.95 -77.21 -24.14
N PHE A 285 -2.37 -77.01 -25.40
CA PHE A 285 -2.45 -75.69 -26.02
C PHE A 285 -3.46 -74.78 -25.30
N TYR A 286 -4.67 -75.29 -25.06
CA TYR A 286 -5.77 -74.57 -24.41
C TYR A 286 -5.38 -74.18 -22.98
N ASP A 287 -4.83 -75.13 -22.22
CA ASP A 287 -4.37 -74.93 -20.85
C ASP A 287 -3.23 -73.90 -20.78
N SER A 288 -2.31 -73.93 -21.74
CA SER A 288 -1.19 -72.98 -21.80
C SER A 288 -1.66 -71.56 -22.10
N LEU A 289 -2.62 -71.41 -23.01
CA LEU A 289 -3.22 -70.12 -23.31
C LEU A 289 -4.04 -69.58 -22.15
N GLU A 290 -4.91 -70.41 -21.56
CA GLU A 290 -5.70 -70.04 -20.39
C GLU A 290 -4.81 -69.55 -19.25
N ARG A 291 -3.76 -70.31 -18.91
CA ARG A 291 -2.81 -69.91 -17.87
C ARG A 291 -2.16 -68.56 -18.20
N SER A 292 -1.78 -68.34 -19.45
CA SER A 292 -1.20 -67.06 -19.89
C SER A 292 -2.17 -65.89 -19.78
N ILE A 293 -3.44 -66.09 -20.11
CA ILE A 293 -4.48 -65.05 -20.02
C ILE A 293 -4.75 -64.73 -18.56
N ARG A 294 -4.95 -65.75 -17.71
CA ARG A 294 -5.17 -65.58 -16.27
C ARG A 294 -4.04 -64.80 -15.60
N THR A 295 -2.79 -65.23 -15.80
CA THR A 295 -1.62 -64.54 -15.23
C THR A 295 -1.50 -63.09 -15.72
N ARG A 296 -1.82 -62.82 -17.00
CA ARG A 296 -1.80 -61.44 -17.52
C ARG A 296 -2.90 -60.60 -16.88
N ALA A 297 -4.13 -61.11 -16.83
CA ALA A 297 -5.29 -60.43 -16.27
C ALA A 297 -5.09 -60.12 -14.77
N GLU A 298 -4.60 -61.10 -13.99
CA GLU A 298 -4.22 -60.90 -12.57
C GLU A 298 -3.14 -59.82 -12.43
N GLY A 299 -2.09 -59.87 -13.27
CA GLY A 299 -1.03 -58.88 -13.25
C GLY A 299 -1.51 -57.47 -13.59
N ASP A 300 -2.40 -57.33 -14.58
CA ASP A 300 -3.01 -56.05 -14.95
C ASP A 300 -3.90 -55.50 -13.83
N PHE A 301 -4.72 -56.36 -13.22
CA PHE A 301 -5.56 -56.02 -12.08
C PHE A 301 -4.73 -55.55 -10.88
N HIS A 302 -3.73 -56.34 -10.45
CA HIS A 302 -2.85 -55.97 -9.34
C HIS A 302 -2.09 -54.66 -9.60
N ARG A 303 -1.62 -54.41 -10.84
CA ARG A 303 -1.00 -53.13 -11.20
C ARG A 303 -1.98 -51.96 -11.16
N ALA A 304 -3.24 -52.18 -11.53
CA ALA A 304 -4.27 -51.16 -11.42
C ALA A 304 -4.58 -50.86 -9.94
N MET A 305 -4.72 -51.90 -9.11
CA MET A 305 -4.96 -51.76 -7.67
C MET A 305 -3.80 -51.04 -6.99
N GLY A 306 -2.55 -51.41 -7.26
CA GLY A 306 -1.38 -50.73 -6.71
C GLY A 306 -1.36 -49.23 -7.03
N ARG A 307 -1.78 -48.83 -8.24
CA ARG A 307 -1.89 -47.41 -8.62
C ARG A 307 -3.02 -46.69 -7.88
N ILE A 308 -4.19 -47.31 -7.80
CA ILE A 308 -5.40 -46.69 -7.22
C ILE A 308 -5.29 -46.65 -5.70
N THR A 309 -5.07 -47.79 -5.06
CA THR A 309 -5.15 -47.98 -3.61
C THR A 309 -3.80 -47.95 -2.92
N GLY A 310 -2.68 -48.10 -3.64
CA GLY A 310 -1.36 -48.29 -3.04
C GLY A 310 -1.09 -49.72 -2.55
N SER A 311 -2.05 -50.65 -2.75
CA SER A 311 -1.92 -52.08 -2.49
C SER A 311 -2.23 -52.87 -3.75
N SER A 312 -1.42 -53.86 -4.08
CA SER A 312 -1.75 -54.84 -5.12
C SER A 312 -2.74 -55.91 -4.63
N ASP A 313 -2.83 -56.10 -3.31
CA ASP A 313 -3.71 -57.08 -2.68
C ASP A 313 -5.04 -56.42 -2.33
N VAL A 314 -5.98 -56.49 -3.27
CA VAL A 314 -7.33 -55.90 -3.16
C VAL A 314 -8.30 -56.86 -3.81
N SER A 315 -9.41 -57.17 -3.13
CA SER A 315 -10.44 -58.06 -3.67
C SER A 315 -11.17 -57.46 -4.87
N ASP A 316 -11.66 -58.30 -5.78
CA ASP A 316 -12.41 -57.93 -6.98
C ASP A 316 -13.93 -57.80 -6.76
N ASN A 317 -14.40 -57.94 -5.51
CA ASN A 317 -15.82 -57.94 -5.13
C ASN A 317 -16.19 -56.95 -4.02
N LEU A 318 -15.45 -55.84 -3.88
CA LEU A 318 -15.68 -54.84 -2.84
C LEU A 318 -16.87 -53.94 -3.19
N SER A 319 -17.73 -53.73 -2.19
CA SER A 319 -18.70 -52.64 -2.25
C SER A 319 -17.98 -51.29 -2.25
N GLU A 320 -18.64 -50.23 -2.73
CA GLU A 320 -18.08 -48.87 -2.70
C GLU A 320 -17.63 -48.47 -1.29
N LYS A 321 -18.45 -48.78 -0.28
CA LYS A 321 -18.15 -48.51 1.12
C LYS A 321 -16.86 -49.19 1.57
N ASP A 322 -16.69 -50.47 1.24
CA ASP A 322 -15.52 -51.24 1.68
C ASP A 322 -14.25 -50.83 0.91
N PHE A 323 -14.39 -50.49 -0.37
CA PHE A 323 -13.30 -49.96 -1.17
C PHE A 323 -12.80 -48.61 -0.63
N LEU A 324 -13.70 -47.68 -0.31
CA LEU A 324 -13.33 -46.37 0.24
C LEU A 324 -12.72 -46.48 1.66
N ALA A 325 -13.02 -47.56 2.39
CA ALA A 325 -12.43 -47.85 3.69
C ALA A 325 -11.00 -48.38 3.63
N LEU A 326 -10.48 -48.75 2.45
CA LEU A 326 -9.11 -49.26 2.30
C LEU A 326 -8.09 -48.22 2.79
N PRO A 327 -7.09 -48.58 3.62
CA PRO A 327 -6.14 -47.62 4.23
C PRO A 327 -5.40 -46.71 3.24
N GLY A 328 -5.08 -47.19 2.05
CA GLY A 328 -4.42 -46.38 1.04
C GLY A 328 -5.37 -45.51 0.20
N VAL A 329 -6.65 -45.89 0.11
CA VAL A 329 -7.71 -45.05 -0.49
C VAL A 329 -8.11 -43.96 0.49
N SER A 330 -8.42 -44.33 1.73
CA SER A 330 -8.78 -43.39 2.78
C SER A 330 -7.68 -42.36 3.06
N ARG A 331 -6.38 -42.72 3.00
CA ARG A 331 -5.28 -41.74 3.09
C ARG A 331 -5.15 -40.80 1.90
N LYS A 332 -5.54 -41.22 0.70
CA LYS A 332 -5.53 -40.35 -0.49
C LYS A 332 -6.72 -39.39 -0.52
N ILE A 333 -7.85 -39.81 0.07
CA ILE A 333 -9.06 -39.00 0.23
C ILE A 333 -8.96 -38.10 1.47
N ALA A 334 -8.30 -38.58 2.53
CA ALA A 334 -8.00 -37.79 3.71
C ALA A 334 -6.97 -36.73 3.34
N THR A 335 -7.38 -35.47 3.42
CA THR A 335 -6.50 -34.32 3.40
C THR A 335 -5.44 -34.47 4.52
N PRO A 336 -4.17 -34.07 4.28
CA PRO A 336 -3.14 -34.11 5.31
C PRO A 336 -3.62 -33.42 6.59
N ALA A 337 -3.17 -33.93 7.74
CA ALA A 337 -3.56 -33.54 9.08
C ALA A 337 -3.30 -32.06 9.49
N SER A 338 -3.08 -31.14 8.54
CA SER A 338 -3.28 -29.69 8.69
C SER A 338 -4.75 -29.27 8.41
N SER A 339 -5.68 -30.13 8.85
CA SER A 339 -6.88 -29.86 9.65
C SER A 339 -7.95 -28.80 9.33
N ASP A 340 -8.03 -28.15 8.16
CA ASP A 340 -9.19 -27.27 7.90
C ASP A 340 -9.90 -27.43 6.56
N ILE A 341 -9.52 -28.38 5.70
CA ILE A 341 -10.21 -28.64 4.41
C ILE A 341 -10.70 -30.08 4.39
N HIS A 342 -11.97 -30.30 4.03
CA HIS A 342 -12.56 -31.64 3.92
C HIS A 342 -13.55 -31.77 2.74
N PRO A 343 -13.78 -33.00 2.23
CA PRO A 343 -14.80 -33.25 1.22
C PRO A 343 -16.18 -32.80 1.72
N GLY A 344 -16.89 -31.99 0.93
CA GLY A 344 -18.20 -31.44 1.28
C GLY A 344 -18.18 -30.11 2.03
N MET A 345 -17.00 -29.54 2.30
CA MET A 345 -16.88 -28.19 2.84
C MET A 345 -17.55 -27.16 1.91
N SER A 346 -18.45 -26.36 2.47
CA SER A 346 -19.10 -25.27 1.73
C SER A 346 -18.13 -24.11 1.48
N PHE A 347 -18.41 -23.28 0.47
CA PHE A 347 -17.61 -22.09 0.18
C PHE A 347 -17.51 -21.15 1.40
N GLU A 348 -18.62 -20.91 2.10
CA GLU A 348 -18.63 -20.05 3.29
C GLU A 348 -17.82 -20.65 4.45
N GLU A 349 -17.86 -21.96 4.61
CA GLU A 349 -17.05 -22.64 5.61
C GLU A 349 -15.56 -22.56 5.27
N TYR A 350 -15.17 -22.79 4.02
CA TYR A 350 -13.80 -22.64 3.54
C TYR A 350 -13.30 -21.20 3.74
N LYS A 351 -14.10 -20.22 3.34
CA LYS A 351 -13.76 -18.81 3.46
C LYS A 351 -13.46 -18.43 4.91
N ARG A 352 -14.30 -18.88 5.84
CA ARG A 352 -14.18 -18.57 7.27
C ARG A 352 -13.06 -19.34 7.98
N ARG A 353 -12.84 -20.62 7.64
CA ARG A 353 -11.92 -21.49 8.38
C ARG A 353 -10.53 -21.59 7.78
N VAL A 354 -10.40 -21.35 6.48
CA VAL A 354 -9.14 -21.55 5.74
C VAL A 354 -8.66 -20.22 5.19
N TRP A 355 -9.47 -19.59 4.34
CA TRP A 355 -9.04 -18.43 3.58
C TRP A 355 -8.80 -17.19 4.46
N GLN A 356 -9.77 -16.81 5.31
CA GLN A 356 -9.64 -15.66 6.21
C GLN A 356 -8.46 -15.83 7.19
N PRO A 357 -8.32 -16.94 7.93
CA PRO A 357 -7.16 -17.15 8.80
C PRO A 357 -5.83 -17.18 8.05
N GLY A 358 -5.81 -17.71 6.81
CA GLY A 358 -4.63 -17.68 5.95
C GLY A 358 -4.23 -16.25 5.56
N VAL A 359 -5.21 -15.44 5.16
CA VAL A 359 -5.01 -14.00 4.89
C VAL A 359 -4.53 -13.29 6.16
N ASP A 360 -5.19 -13.49 7.30
CA ASP A 360 -4.82 -12.87 8.58
C ASP A 360 -3.38 -13.21 8.99
N LYS A 361 -2.97 -14.47 8.84
CA LYS A 361 -1.62 -14.92 9.15
C LYS A 361 -0.57 -14.27 8.24
N GLU A 362 -0.84 -14.20 6.94
CA GLU A 362 0.08 -13.56 5.99
C GLU A 362 0.14 -12.03 6.21
N VAL A 363 -0.98 -11.41 6.56
CA VAL A 363 -1.03 -9.99 6.95
C VAL A 363 -0.18 -9.75 8.19
N SER A 364 -0.38 -10.51 9.26
CA SER A 364 0.41 -10.37 10.50
C SER A 364 1.89 -10.54 10.22
N LYS A 365 2.28 -11.57 9.47
CA LYS A 365 3.67 -11.81 9.07
C LYS A 365 4.29 -10.63 8.31
N ARG A 366 3.53 -10.02 7.38
CA ARG A 366 4.01 -8.86 6.61
C ARG A 366 4.11 -7.59 7.47
N VAL A 367 3.14 -7.36 8.35
CA VAL A 367 3.17 -6.23 9.28
C VAL A 367 4.34 -6.37 10.26
N GLU A 368 4.57 -7.56 10.81
CA GLU A 368 5.73 -7.85 11.67
C GLU A 368 7.04 -7.62 10.91
N ALA A 369 7.15 -8.08 9.66
CA ALA A 369 8.34 -7.88 8.83
C ALA A 369 8.62 -6.41 8.49
N MET A 370 7.64 -5.51 8.64
CA MET A 370 7.89 -4.08 8.50
C MET A 370 8.73 -3.50 9.64
N ASN A 371 8.98 -4.24 10.73
CA ASN A 371 9.79 -3.81 11.88
C ASN A 371 9.39 -2.41 12.37
N LEU A 372 8.10 -2.22 12.61
CA LEU A 372 7.53 -0.96 13.07
C LEU A 372 7.60 -0.80 14.60
N GLU A 373 8.57 -1.45 15.25
CA GLU A 373 8.79 -1.23 16.68
C GLU A 373 9.45 0.13 16.91
N PRO A 374 8.99 0.94 17.87
CA PRO A 374 9.55 2.27 18.15
C PRO A 374 11.07 2.28 18.35
N SER A 375 11.63 1.22 18.93
CA SER A 375 13.07 1.06 19.19
C SER A 375 13.95 1.13 17.94
N HIS A 376 13.43 0.72 16.77
CA HIS A 376 14.16 0.84 15.51
C HIS A 376 14.35 2.30 15.06
N PHE A 377 13.51 3.21 15.56
CA PHE A 377 13.51 4.64 15.20
C PHE A 377 14.11 5.54 16.28
N GLU A 378 14.48 4.98 17.44
CA GLU A 378 15.22 5.70 18.50
C GLU A 378 16.64 6.05 18.04
N ASP A 379 17.32 6.91 18.81
CA ASP A 379 18.71 7.27 18.57
C ASP A 379 19.62 6.01 18.63
N GLY A 380 20.38 5.76 17.56
CA GLY A 380 21.19 4.56 17.39
C GLY A 380 20.44 3.34 16.80
N GLY A 381 19.14 3.46 16.52
CA GLY A 381 18.36 2.45 15.82
C GLY A 381 18.70 2.33 14.33
N ASP A 382 18.41 1.19 13.72
CA ASP A 382 18.66 0.94 12.29
C ASP A 382 17.79 1.78 11.34
N ARG A 383 16.74 2.42 11.85
CA ARG A 383 15.85 3.34 11.12
C ARG A 383 15.81 4.75 11.68
N GLU A 384 16.80 5.12 12.49
CA GLU A 384 16.90 6.47 13.07
C GLU A 384 16.79 7.57 12.01
N SER A 385 17.58 7.49 10.93
CA SER A 385 17.58 8.50 9.87
C SER A 385 16.22 8.64 9.19
N MET A 386 15.62 7.52 8.80
CA MET A 386 14.28 7.49 8.19
C MET A 386 13.24 8.13 9.11
N GLY A 387 13.31 7.85 10.41
CA GLY A 387 12.42 8.44 11.41
C GLY A 387 12.61 9.94 11.58
N ARG A 388 13.87 10.40 11.66
CA ARG A 388 14.22 11.82 11.79
C ARG A 388 13.82 12.63 10.55
N ASP A 389 14.08 12.11 9.35
CA ASP A 389 13.73 12.76 8.09
C ASP A 389 12.20 12.91 7.93
N ALA A 390 11.44 11.87 8.30
CA ALA A 390 9.98 11.95 8.27
C ALA A 390 9.43 12.94 9.31
N MET A 391 10.05 12.99 10.50
CA MET A 391 9.68 13.95 11.54
C MET A 391 9.98 15.40 11.12
N GLU A 392 11.12 15.63 10.47
CA GLU A 392 11.47 16.92 9.87
C GLU A 392 10.41 17.35 8.85
N ALA A 393 10.09 16.49 7.89
CA ALA A 393 9.09 16.76 6.86
C ALA A 393 7.68 17.04 7.43
N ALA A 394 7.29 16.33 8.49
CA ALA A 394 5.99 16.48 9.13
C ALA A 394 5.82 17.83 9.84
N ILE A 395 6.92 18.46 10.28
CA ILE A 395 6.88 19.72 11.06
C ILE A 395 7.27 20.93 10.21
N ALA A 396 8.23 20.78 9.30
CA ALA A 396 8.83 21.91 8.60
C ALA A 396 7.84 22.65 7.69
N ALA A 397 7.02 21.92 6.92
CA ALA A 397 6.01 22.52 6.05
C ALA A 397 4.94 23.33 6.81
N PRO A 398 4.28 22.79 7.86
CA PRO A 398 3.39 23.56 8.73
C PRO A 398 4.05 24.79 9.36
N LEU A 399 5.29 24.67 9.85
CA LEU A 399 6.01 25.81 10.44
C LEU A 399 6.30 26.90 9.40
N ALA A 400 6.72 26.52 8.20
CA ALA A 400 6.93 27.46 7.09
C ALA A 400 5.64 28.20 6.75
N LEU A 401 4.49 27.51 6.74
CA LEU A 401 3.18 28.12 6.50
C LEU A 401 2.80 29.11 7.61
N ILE A 402 3.02 28.73 8.88
CA ILE A 402 2.79 29.61 10.04
C ILE A 402 3.65 30.87 9.97
N PHE A 403 4.97 30.73 9.74
CA PHE A 403 5.87 31.88 9.64
C PHE A 403 5.54 32.78 8.45
N SER A 404 5.17 32.18 7.31
CA SER A 404 4.72 32.91 6.12
C SER A 404 3.49 33.78 6.43
N ILE A 405 2.47 33.20 7.06
CA ILE A 405 1.25 33.91 7.45
C ILE A 405 1.53 35.03 8.46
N LEU A 406 2.37 34.78 9.46
CA LEU A 406 2.76 35.77 10.46
C LEU A 406 3.53 36.94 9.81
N GLY A 407 4.48 36.63 8.93
CA GLY A 407 5.25 37.59 8.15
C GLY A 407 4.34 38.43 7.25
N ALA A 408 3.50 37.79 6.44
CA ALA A 408 2.54 38.44 5.56
C ALA A 408 1.60 39.37 6.32
N THR A 409 1.08 38.94 7.47
CA THR A 409 0.20 39.75 8.33
C THR A 409 0.92 40.99 8.87
N LEU A 410 2.13 40.82 9.39
CA LEU A 410 2.96 41.93 9.88
C LEU A 410 3.24 42.95 8.77
N HIS A 411 3.63 42.47 7.59
CA HIS A 411 3.98 43.33 6.46
C HIS A 411 2.75 43.99 5.83
N LEU A 412 1.59 43.33 5.82
CA LEU A 412 0.31 43.92 5.44
C LEU A 412 -0.07 45.07 6.37
N PHE A 413 0.09 44.89 7.68
CA PHE A 413 -0.10 45.97 8.65
C PHE A 413 0.86 47.15 8.38
N LYS A 414 2.15 46.87 8.16
CA LYS A 414 3.18 47.90 7.92
C LYS A 414 2.95 48.66 6.62
N VAL A 415 2.67 47.97 5.52
CA VAL A 415 2.48 48.60 4.22
C VAL A 415 1.22 49.47 4.24
N THR A 416 0.14 49.01 4.88
CA THR A 416 -1.08 49.80 5.07
C THR A 416 -0.78 51.07 5.88
N ASN A 417 0.04 50.96 6.93
CA ASN A 417 0.50 52.11 7.71
C ASN A 417 1.35 53.09 6.88
N TYR A 418 2.27 52.59 6.05
CA TYR A 418 3.11 53.44 5.21
C TYR A 418 2.31 54.13 4.10
N LEU A 419 1.37 53.42 3.46
CA LEU A 419 0.47 53.99 2.45
C LEU A 419 -0.46 55.05 3.06
N LEU A 420 -1.05 54.79 4.24
CA LEU A 420 -1.86 55.78 4.93
C LEU A 420 -1.04 56.99 5.38
N TRP A 421 0.19 56.78 5.86
CA TRP A 421 1.07 57.89 6.21
C TRP A 421 1.46 58.72 4.99
N TRP A 422 1.72 58.08 3.85
CA TRP A 422 2.00 58.75 2.59
C TRP A 422 0.77 59.53 2.09
N ARG A 423 -0.41 58.92 2.05
CA ARG A 423 -1.64 59.55 1.51
C ARG A 423 -2.28 60.58 2.44
N ARG A 424 -2.16 60.38 3.76
CA ARG A 424 -2.77 61.22 4.80
C ARG A 424 -1.72 61.59 5.86
N PRO A 425 -0.68 62.37 5.51
CA PRO A 425 0.42 62.67 6.42
C PRO A 425 0.01 63.51 7.65
N ALA A 426 -1.11 64.22 7.56
CA ALA A 426 -1.69 64.99 8.68
C ALA A 426 -2.50 64.14 9.68
N MET A 427 -2.74 62.84 9.39
CA MET A 427 -3.47 61.96 10.30
C MET A 427 -2.64 61.67 11.56
N ARG A 428 -3.25 61.84 12.74
CA ARG A 428 -2.60 61.53 14.03
C ARG A 428 -2.19 60.06 14.07
N LYS A 429 -0.98 59.77 14.57
CA LYS A 429 -0.43 58.41 14.66
C LYS A 429 -1.36 57.46 15.41
N SER A 430 -1.95 57.89 16.54
CA SER A 430 -2.87 57.06 17.33
C SER A 430 -4.08 56.62 16.50
N ILE A 431 -4.77 57.56 15.87
CA ILE A 431 -5.92 57.29 15.00
C ILE A 431 -5.53 56.32 13.88
N ARG A 432 -4.42 56.59 13.18
CA ARG A 432 -3.93 55.74 12.10
C ARG A 432 -3.66 54.30 12.57
N MET A 433 -2.96 54.14 13.70
CA MET A 433 -2.64 52.83 14.26
C MET A 433 -3.90 52.08 14.73
N THR A 434 -4.85 52.77 15.37
CA THR A 434 -6.14 52.19 15.77
C THR A 434 -6.96 51.76 14.56
N THR A 435 -7.04 52.58 13.50
CA THR A 435 -7.77 52.23 12.28
C THR A 435 -7.18 50.99 11.61
N ILE A 436 -5.86 50.93 11.46
CA ILE A 436 -5.20 49.77 10.83
C ILE A 436 -5.33 48.53 11.71
N GLY A 437 -5.13 48.68 13.02
CA GLY A 437 -5.34 47.61 13.98
C GLY A 437 -6.75 47.04 13.87
N ALA A 438 -7.78 47.89 13.87
CA ALA A 438 -9.16 47.47 13.71
C ALA A 438 -9.40 46.73 12.37
N VAL A 439 -8.88 47.26 11.26
CA VAL A 439 -9.02 46.62 9.94
C VAL A 439 -8.34 45.25 9.90
N VAL A 440 -7.08 45.16 10.35
CA VAL A 440 -6.33 43.89 10.36
C VAL A 440 -6.99 42.89 11.30
N THR A 441 -7.43 43.31 12.49
CA THR A 441 -8.18 42.44 13.42
C THR A 441 -9.46 41.92 12.78
N VAL A 442 -10.24 42.77 12.10
CA VAL A 442 -11.45 42.33 11.39
C VAL A 442 -11.10 41.33 10.30
N LEU A 443 -10.07 41.59 9.48
CA LEU A 443 -9.64 40.67 8.42
C LEU A 443 -9.21 39.31 8.98
N LEU A 444 -8.42 39.29 10.05
CA LEU A 444 -8.00 38.06 10.73
C LEU A 444 -9.15 37.36 11.45
N ALA A 445 -10.21 38.07 11.83
CA ALA A 445 -11.37 37.49 12.51
C ALA A 445 -12.34 36.78 11.55
N ILE A 446 -12.42 37.21 10.28
CA ILE A 446 -13.38 36.66 9.30
C ILE A 446 -13.32 35.12 9.17
N PRO A 447 -12.14 34.48 9.07
CA PRO A 447 -12.04 33.03 8.92
C PRO A 447 -12.72 32.26 10.06
N PHE A 448 -12.61 32.74 11.31
CA PHE A 448 -13.24 32.09 12.47
C PHE A 448 -14.77 32.00 12.39
N PHE A 449 -15.41 32.89 11.62
CA PHE A 449 -16.86 32.89 11.43
C PHE A 449 -17.32 32.10 10.20
N ARG A 450 -16.38 31.50 9.44
CA ARG A 450 -16.67 30.73 8.23
C ARG A 450 -16.09 29.32 8.32
N SER A 451 -16.95 28.35 8.60
CA SER A 451 -16.60 26.95 8.38
C SER A 451 -16.63 26.60 6.89
N ASN A 452 -15.75 25.68 6.49
CA ASN A 452 -15.71 25.10 5.15
C ASN A 452 -15.98 23.59 5.21
N GLU A 453 -16.08 22.96 4.05
CA GLU A 453 -16.37 21.53 3.90
C GLU A 453 -15.39 20.64 4.68
N VAL A 454 -14.11 21.03 4.71
CA VAL A 454 -13.04 20.28 5.39
C VAL A 454 -13.15 20.35 6.91
N THR A 455 -13.29 21.55 7.48
CA THR A 455 -13.41 21.75 8.94
C THR A 455 -14.69 21.16 9.55
N ARG A 456 -15.66 20.78 8.70
CA ARG A 456 -16.89 20.11 9.13
C ARG A 456 -16.79 18.58 9.11
N THR A 457 -15.73 18.03 8.53
CA THR A 457 -15.53 16.57 8.50
C THR A 457 -15.31 16.00 9.89
N HIS A 458 -15.71 14.75 10.08
CA HIS A 458 -15.50 14.04 11.33
C HIS A 458 -14.01 13.85 11.65
N VAL A 459 -13.16 13.64 10.63
CA VAL A 459 -11.71 13.51 10.85
C VAL A 459 -11.10 14.82 11.35
N PHE A 460 -11.42 15.96 10.75
CA PHE A 460 -10.92 17.26 11.22
C PHE A 460 -11.35 17.52 12.67
N GLN A 461 -12.62 17.26 13.00
CA GLN A 461 -13.13 17.43 14.36
C GLN A 461 -12.44 16.49 15.37
N ALA A 462 -12.21 15.22 14.99
CA ALA A 462 -11.53 14.27 15.85
C ALA A 462 -10.06 14.64 16.11
N LEU A 463 -9.36 15.16 15.10
CA LEU A 463 -7.99 15.67 15.23
C LEU A 463 -7.95 16.92 16.09
N SER A 464 -8.86 17.87 15.84
CA SER A 464 -9.04 19.10 16.63
C SER A 464 -9.27 18.79 18.12
N GLU A 465 -10.17 17.86 18.43
CA GLU A 465 -10.38 17.39 19.81
C GLU A 465 -9.14 16.71 20.41
N GLY A 466 -8.39 15.97 19.60
CA GLY A 466 -7.14 15.33 20.00
C GLY A 466 -6.08 16.36 20.41
N VAL A 467 -5.81 17.33 19.54
CA VAL A 467 -4.88 18.45 19.81
C VAL A 467 -5.26 19.19 21.10
N GLN A 468 -6.54 19.47 21.31
CA GLN A 468 -7.00 20.14 22.53
C GLN A 468 -6.78 19.31 23.80
N LYS A 469 -6.79 17.97 23.71
CA LYS A 469 -6.58 17.07 24.85
C LYS A 469 -5.10 16.85 25.15
N SER A 470 -4.26 16.76 24.12
CA SER A 470 -2.84 16.45 24.28
C SER A 470 -2.00 17.62 24.81
N TYR A 471 -2.49 18.86 24.72
CA TYR A 471 -1.83 20.04 25.30
C TYR A 471 -2.66 20.71 26.40
N ALA A 472 -2.00 21.06 27.51
CA ALA A 472 -2.64 21.76 28.61
C ALA A 472 -3.28 23.09 28.16
N ALA A 473 -4.45 23.40 28.71
CA ALA A 473 -5.10 24.69 28.47
C ALA A 473 -4.20 25.85 28.97
N PRO A 474 -4.08 26.96 28.21
CA PRO A 474 -4.81 27.30 26.98
C PRO A 474 -4.12 26.85 25.67
N TYR A 475 -2.96 26.20 25.74
CA TYR A 475 -2.11 25.94 24.57
C TYR A 475 -2.79 25.05 23.52
N GLY A 476 -3.48 23.99 23.93
CA GLY A 476 -4.22 23.12 23.00
C GLY A 476 -5.27 23.88 22.18
N SER A 477 -6.05 24.75 22.83
CA SER A 477 -7.03 25.59 22.14
C SER A 477 -6.40 26.62 21.21
N ILE A 478 -5.23 27.16 21.55
CA ILE A 478 -4.51 28.12 20.71
C ILE A 478 -3.98 27.42 19.44
N ILE A 479 -3.36 26.26 19.60
CA ILE A 479 -2.80 25.48 18.49
C ILE A 479 -3.94 25.05 17.55
N ASP A 480 -4.98 24.42 18.08
CA ASP A 480 -6.17 24.01 17.32
C ASP A 480 -6.81 25.19 16.57
N SER A 481 -7.03 26.32 17.26
CA SER A 481 -7.59 27.53 16.64
C SER A 481 -6.71 28.05 15.51
N GLY A 482 -5.38 27.99 15.66
CA GLY A 482 -4.42 28.41 14.64
C GLY A 482 -4.48 27.51 13.40
N LEU A 483 -4.46 26.20 13.59
CA LEU A 483 -4.53 25.21 12.50
C LEU A 483 -5.87 25.30 11.75
N LYS A 484 -6.97 25.38 12.50
CA LYS A 484 -8.31 25.62 11.93
C LYS A 484 -8.37 26.94 11.15
N TRP A 485 -7.77 28.00 11.67
CA TRP A 485 -7.72 29.30 11.01
C TRP A 485 -6.98 29.22 9.67
N ILE A 486 -5.87 28.48 9.58
CA ILE A 486 -5.14 28.24 8.33
C ILE A 486 -6.08 27.61 7.30
N VAL A 487 -6.72 26.48 7.65
CA VAL A 487 -7.62 25.75 6.75
C VAL A 487 -8.82 26.60 6.30
N GLN A 488 -9.32 27.48 7.17
CA GLN A 488 -10.44 28.39 6.85
C GLN A 488 -10.03 29.61 6.02
N THR A 489 -8.77 30.04 6.11
CA THR A 489 -8.26 31.24 5.43
C THR A 489 -7.90 30.95 3.98
N GLU A 490 -7.35 29.78 3.69
CA GLU A 490 -6.84 29.46 2.35
C GLU A 490 -7.87 29.61 1.22
N PRO A 491 -9.16 29.22 1.35
CA PRO A 491 -10.17 29.48 0.31
C PRO A 491 -10.32 30.96 -0.08
N MET A 492 -10.04 31.88 0.85
CA MET A 492 -10.13 33.32 0.62
C MET A 492 -8.81 33.91 0.10
N ALA A 493 -7.69 33.41 0.62
CA ALA A 493 -6.37 33.96 0.37
C ALA A 493 -5.72 33.39 -0.90
N TYR A 494 -5.86 32.08 -1.13
CA TYR A 494 -5.23 31.36 -2.23
C TYR A 494 -5.49 31.96 -3.63
N PRO A 495 -6.70 32.43 -4.00
CA PRO A 495 -6.91 33.06 -5.31
C PRO A 495 -6.04 34.31 -5.53
N LEU A 496 -5.81 35.11 -4.48
CA LEU A 496 -4.92 36.27 -4.53
C LEU A 496 -3.46 35.83 -4.61
N PHE A 497 -3.11 34.78 -3.87
CA PHE A 497 -1.76 34.21 -3.81
C PHE A 497 -1.34 33.59 -5.15
N ALA A 498 -2.23 32.81 -5.75
CA ALA A 498 -2.04 32.23 -7.08
C ALA A 498 -1.91 33.31 -8.16
N ALA A 499 -2.67 34.41 -8.06
CA ALA A 499 -2.55 35.53 -8.99
C ALA A 499 -1.17 36.22 -8.93
N ALA A 500 -0.54 36.25 -7.75
CA ALA A 500 0.79 36.83 -7.58
C ALA A 500 1.89 36.07 -8.35
N ARG A 501 1.73 34.76 -8.59
CA ARG A 501 2.69 33.96 -9.35
C ARG A 501 2.84 34.38 -10.81
N PHE A 502 1.79 34.90 -11.44
CA PHE A 502 1.90 35.42 -12.81
C PHE A 502 2.89 36.59 -12.92
N ILE A 503 3.20 37.24 -11.79
CA ILE A 503 4.16 38.35 -11.70
C ILE A 503 5.57 37.82 -11.39
N THR A 504 5.69 36.63 -10.78
CA THR A 504 6.96 36.02 -10.36
C THR A 504 7.06 34.56 -10.83
N PRO A 505 7.19 34.30 -12.16
CA PRO A 505 7.06 32.95 -12.74
C PRO A 505 8.23 32.00 -12.46
N HIS A 506 9.27 32.46 -11.76
CA HIS A 506 10.41 31.64 -11.33
C HIS A 506 10.23 31.10 -9.90
N PHE A 507 9.03 31.25 -9.33
CA PHE A 507 8.53 30.56 -8.15
C PHE A 507 7.33 29.68 -8.52
#